data_AF-A0A3C0RVM3-F1
#
_entry.id   AF-A0A3C0RVM3-F1
#
_cell.length_a   1.000
_cell.length_b   1.000
_cell.length_c   1.000
_cell.angle_alpha   90.00
_cell.angle_beta   90.00
_cell.angle_gamma   90.00
#
_symmetry.space_group_name_H-M   'P 1'
#
loop_
_entity.id
_entity.type
_entity.pdbx_description
1 polymer ?
#
loop_
_entity_poly.entity_id
_entity_poly.type
_entity_poly.pdbx_seq_one_letter_code
_entity_poly.pdbx_strand_id
1 'polypeptide(L)'
;MGIGSINASSAPLIVLDGSPYAGDINSINPNDIQSISVLKDAASSALYGSRGANGVIIITTKSGVTSDNTKINLNFTQGYSTRAVRDYDQVSTD
;
A
#
# COMPACT_ATOMS: atom_id res chain seq x y z
N MET A 1 -34.53 0.37 12.69
CA MET A 1 -33.77 -0.63 11.91
C MET A 1 -32.80 0.13 11.01
N GLY A 2 -31.56 0.31 11.45
CA GLY A 2 -30.53 1.06 10.73
C GLY A 2 -29.82 0.17 9.74
N ILE A 3 -30.18 0.30 8.46
CA ILE A 3 -29.47 -0.27 7.32
C ILE A 3 -28.16 0.49 7.14
N GLY A 4 -27.02 -0.19 7.28
CA GLY A 4 -25.73 0.42 6.93
C GLY A 4 -24.44 -0.22 7.46
N SER A 5 -24.47 -1.19 8.39
CA SER A 5 -23.23 -1.55 9.12
C SER A 5 -22.96 -3.04 9.33
N ILE A 6 -23.63 -3.94 8.59
CA ILE A 6 -23.33 -5.39 8.69
C ILE A 6 -21.97 -5.79 8.09
N ASN A 7 -21.30 -4.90 7.33
CA ASN A 7 -19.91 -5.07 6.90
C ASN A 7 -18.89 -4.28 7.74
N ALA A 8 -19.33 -3.37 8.60
CA ALA A 8 -18.45 -2.61 9.49
C ALA A 8 -18.09 -3.39 10.77
N SER A 9 -18.86 -4.43 11.12
CA SER A 9 -18.66 -5.21 12.34
C SER A 9 -17.45 -6.15 12.28
N SER A 10 -16.93 -6.47 11.10
CA SER A 10 -15.83 -7.42 10.87
C SER A 10 -14.59 -6.77 10.22
N ALA A 11 -14.59 -5.45 10.06
CA ALA A 11 -13.41 -4.73 9.59
C ALA A 11 -12.28 -4.84 10.63
N PRO A 12 -11.04 -5.19 10.23
CA PRO A 12 -9.90 -5.20 11.14
C PRO A 12 -9.53 -3.77 11.55
N LEU A 13 -8.91 -3.62 12.72
CA LEU A 13 -8.38 -2.34 13.15
C LEU A 13 -7.12 -2.02 12.35
N ILE A 14 -7.07 -0.85 11.72
CA ILE A 14 -5.87 -0.35 11.05
C ILE A 14 -5.10 0.53 12.03
N VAL A 15 -3.79 0.35 12.12
CA VAL A 15 -2.88 1.14 12.94
C VAL A 15 -1.80 1.69 12.03
N LEU A 16 -1.73 3.02 11.89
CA LEU A 16 -0.73 3.72 11.11
C LEU A 16 0.27 4.37 12.07
N ASP A 17 1.54 3.98 11.97
CA ASP A 17 2.63 4.52 12.79
C ASP A 17 2.34 4.49 14.32
N GLY A 18 1.64 3.43 14.76
CA GLY A 18 1.27 3.23 16.16
C GLY A 18 -0.05 3.89 16.58
N SER A 19 -0.67 4.70 15.72
CA SER A 19 -1.98 5.32 15.99
C SER A 19 -3.12 4.62 15.25
N PRO A 20 -4.29 4.41 15.87
CA PRO A 20 -5.46 3.87 15.18
C PRO A 20 -5.87 4.75 14.00
N TYR A 21 -5.87 4.16 12.81
CA TYR A 21 -6.29 4.83 11.58
C TYR A 21 -7.72 4.41 11.25
N ALA A 22 -8.63 5.38 11.23
CA ALA A 22 -10.05 5.16 10.92
C ALA A 22 -10.41 5.47 9.46
N GLY A 23 -9.43 5.89 8.65
CA GLY A 23 -9.61 6.17 7.23
C GLY A 23 -9.48 4.91 6.37
N ASP A 24 -9.66 5.10 5.07
CA ASP A 24 -9.49 4.03 4.09
C ASP A 24 -7.99 3.77 3.83
N ILE A 25 -7.57 2.50 3.84
CA ILE A 25 -6.20 2.08 3.54
C ILE A 25 -5.75 2.55 2.14
N ASN A 26 -6.70 2.73 1.22
CA ASN A 26 -6.45 3.22 -0.13
C ASN A 26 -5.94 4.67 -0.19
N SER A 27 -6.11 5.44 0.89
CA SER A 27 -5.58 6.80 0.97
C SER A 27 -4.10 6.86 1.33
N ILE A 28 -3.51 5.73 1.74
CA ILE A 28 -2.09 5.63 2.07
C ILE A 28 -1.33 5.33 0.77
N ASN A 29 -0.38 6.18 0.43
CA ASN A 29 0.49 5.96 -0.72
C ASN A 29 1.37 4.72 -0.48
N PRO A 30 1.31 3.69 -1.34
CA PRO A 30 2.12 2.47 -1.16
C PRO A 30 3.63 2.75 -1.21
N ASN A 31 4.06 3.84 -1.85
CA ASN A 31 5.47 4.22 -1.88
C ASN A 31 6.00 4.65 -0.51
N ASP A 32 5.12 5.12 0.38
CA ASP A 32 5.47 5.59 1.71
C ASP A 32 5.38 4.45 2.75
N ILE A 33 4.89 3.27 2.38
CA ILE A 33 4.81 2.12 3.26
C ILE A 33 6.20 1.48 3.41
N GLN A 34 6.67 1.39 4.65
CA GLN A 34 7.89 0.67 5.02
C GLN A 34 7.61 -0.82 5.24
N SER A 35 6.57 -1.13 6.00
CA SER A 35 6.17 -2.51 6.30
C SER A 35 4.69 -2.61 6.67
N ILE A 36 4.13 -3.80 6.42
CA ILE A 36 2.76 -4.16 6.80
C ILE A 36 2.85 -5.42 7.66
N SER A 37 2.31 -5.36 8.87
CA SER A 37 2.21 -6.51 9.78
C SER A 37 0.74 -6.79 10.08
N VAL A 38 0.33 -8.05 9.95
CA VAL A 38 -1.06 -8.46 10.15
C VAL A 38 -1.12 -9.39 11.37
N LEU A 39 -1.75 -8.91 12.44
CA LEU A 39 -2.00 -9.66 13.65
C LEU A 39 -3.36 -10.34 13.54
N LYS A 40 -3.34 -11.66 13.32
CA LYS A 40 -4.54 -12.51 13.27
C LYS A 40 -4.75 -13.34 14.53
N ASP A 41 -3.71 -13.51 15.33
CA ASP A 41 -3.76 -14.30 16.56
C ASP A 41 -4.35 -13.48 17.71
N ALA A 42 -5.25 -14.10 18.47
CA ALA A 42 -6.00 -13.47 19.55
C ALA A 42 -5.09 -12.82 20.60
N ALA A 43 -3.93 -13.41 20.90
CA ALA A 43 -2.98 -12.89 21.87
C ALA A 43 -2.31 -11.60 21.38
N SER A 44 -2.07 -11.49 20.07
CA SER A 44 -1.41 -10.33 19.45
C SER A 44 -2.40 -9.18 19.21
N SER A 45 -3.66 -9.49 18.93
CA SER A 45 -4.73 -8.49 18.80
C SER A 45 -5.23 -7.93 20.14
N ALA A 46 -5.04 -8.66 21.25
CA ALA A 46 -5.49 -8.24 22.58
C ALA A 46 -4.87 -6.90 23.04
N LEU A 47 -3.66 -6.58 22.56
CA LEU A 47 -2.98 -5.31 22.85
C LEU A 47 -3.81 -4.09 22.40
N TYR A 48 -4.66 -4.27 21.39
CA TYR A 48 -5.51 -3.22 20.81
C TYR A 48 -6.99 -3.31 21.26
N GLY A 49 -7.28 -4.16 22.24
CA GLY A 49 -8.60 -4.27 22.88
C GLY A 49 -9.70 -4.82 21.96
N SER A 50 -10.96 -4.50 22.28
CA SER A 50 -12.15 -5.00 21.55
C SER A 50 -12.16 -4.65 20.07
N ARG A 51 -11.48 -3.57 19.67
CA ARG A 51 -11.37 -3.14 18.26
C ARG A 51 -10.43 -4.04 17.46
N GLY A 52 -9.48 -4.72 18.11
CA GLY A 52 -8.59 -5.69 17.48
C GLY A 52 -9.20 -7.10 17.36
N ALA A 53 -10.41 -7.34 17.87
CA ALA A 53 -11.03 -8.67 17.89
C ALA A 53 -11.21 -9.28 16.48
N ASN A 54 -11.32 -8.44 15.45
CA ASN A 54 -11.41 -8.86 14.05
C ASN A 54 -10.04 -8.93 13.33
N GLY A 55 -8.94 -8.81 14.08
CA GLY A 55 -7.58 -8.67 13.58
C GLY A 55 -7.09 -7.22 13.55
N VAL A 56 -5.77 -7.05 13.54
CA VAL A 56 -5.11 -5.75 13.49
C VAL A 56 -4.14 -5.70 12.31
N ILE A 57 -4.22 -4.66 11.50
CA ILE A 57 -3.29 -4.38 10.41
C ILE A 57 -2.44 -3.18 10.84
N ILE A 58 -1.16 -3.43 11.07
CA ILE A 58 -0.19 -2.41 11.41
C ILE A 58 0.56 -2.00 10.15
N ILE A 59 0.54 -0.72 9.85
CA ILE A 59 1.25 -0.09 8.73
C ILE A 59 2.28 0.85 9.33
N THR A 60 3.54 0.63 8.98
CA THR A 60 4.63 1.55 9.33
C THR A 60 5.03 2.30 8.07
N THR A 61 5.09 3.62 8.15
CA THR A 61 5.55 4.48 7.06
C THR A 61 7.06 4.66 7.08
N LYS A 62 7.64 4.94 5.90
CA LYS A 62 9.06 5.23 5.74
C LYS A 62 9.36 6.56 6.40
N SER A 63 9.98 6.50 7.57
CA SER A 63 10.54 7.67 8.25
C SER A 63 11.97 7.92 7.78
N GLY A 64 12.37 9.18 7.73
CA GLY A 64 13.73 9.58 7.37
C GLY A 64 14.73 9.00 8.36
N VAL A 65 15.55 8.05 7.91
CA VAL A 65 16.59 7.45 8.75
C VAL A 65 17.72 8.46 8.90
N THR A 66 17.88 9.04 10.09
CA THR A 66 19.13 9.73 10.49
C THR A 66 20.18 8.65 10.76
N SER A 67 20.63 7.98 9.71
CA SER A 67 21.79 7.11 9.76
C SER A 67 22.95 7.84 9.10
N ASP A 68 24.13 7.82 9.69
CA ASP A 68 25.38 8.36 9.11
C ASP A 68 25.69 7.84 7.70
N ASN A 69 24.92 6.85 7.22
CA ASN A 69 24.95 6.30 5.88
C ASN A 69 23.68 6.67 5.12
N THR A 70 23.62 7.90 4.60
CA THR A 70 22.54 8.37 3.70
C THR A 70 22.41 7.43 2.50
N LYS A 71 21.36 6.58 2.49
CA LYS A 71 21.06 5.69 1.36
C LYS A 71 20.20 6.41 0.31
N ILE A 72 20.85 7.07 -0.64
CA ILE A 72 20.16 7.68 -1.79
C ILE A 72 19.79 6.58 -2.78
N ASN A 73 18.50 6.30 -2.94
CA ASN A 73 18.00 5.39 -3.99
C ASN A 73 17.59 6.21 -5.21
N LEU A 74 18.39 6.15 -6.28
CA LEU A 74 18.08 6.75 -7.58
C LEU A 74 17.56 5.66 -8.52
N ASN A 75 16.28 5.74 -8.86
CA ASN A 75 15.68 4.85 -9.85
C ASN A 75 15.60 5.59 -11.19
N PHE A 76 16.41 5.17 -12.18
CA PHE A 76 16.41 5.71 -13.53
C PHE A 76 15.85 4.67 -14.49
N THR A 77 14.74 4.97 -15.15
CA THR A 77 14.09 4.07 -16.10
C THR A 77 14.09 4.72 -17.49
N GLN A 78 14.75 4.08 -18.45
CA GLN A 78 14.83 4.52 -19.84
C GLN A 78 14.26 3.44 -20.75
N GLY A 79 13.13 3.71 -21.40
CA GLY A 79 12.47 2.79 -22.33
C GLY A 79 12.54 3.33 -23.76
N TYR A 80 13.01 2.52 -24.70
CA TYR A 80 12.90 2.80 -26.13
C TYR A 80 11.71 2.01 -26.70
N SER A 81 10.68 2.72 -27.14
CA SER A 81 9.57 2.14 -27.89
C SER A 81 9.85 2.26 -29.39
N THR A 82 10.34 1.19 -30.03
CA THR A 82 10.35 1.11 -31.50
C THR A 82 9.04 0.49 -31.97
N ARG A 83 8.38 1.14 -32.93
CA ARG A 83 7.13 0.67 -33.52
C ARG A 83 7.45 -0.65 -34.25
N ALA A 84 6.92 -1.77 -33.76
CA ALA A 84 7.19 -3.12 -34.30
C ALA A 84 6.43 -3.42 -35.61
N VAL A 85 5.63 -2.47 -36.11
CA VAL A 85 4.89 -2.65 -37.36
C VAL A 85 5.71 -2.02 -38.48
N ARG A 86 6.21 -2.87 -39.39
CA ARG A 86 6.80 -2.43 -40.66
C ARG A 86 5.73 -1.64 -41.41
N ASP A 87 5.99 -0.37 -41.69
CA ASP A 87 5.17 0.38 -42.65
C ASP A 87 5.26 -0.36 -44.00
N TYR A 88 4.10 -0.69 -44.56
CA TYR A 88 4.01 -1.31 -45.87
C TYR A 88 4.48 -0.27 -46.90
N ASP A 89 5.50 -0.64 -47.67
CA ASP A 89 5.97 0.13 -48.82
C ASP A 89 4.82 0.29 -49.82
N GLN A 90 4.32 1.52 -50.00
CA GLN A 90 3.42 1.81 -51.10
C GLN A 90 4.28 1.89 -52.36
N VAL A 91 4.27 0.81 -53.15
CA VAL A 91 4.82 0.80 -54.50
C VAL A 91 4.11 1.88 -55.31
N SER A 92 4.82 2.97 -55.56
CA SER A 92 4.42 3.99 -56.52
C SER A 92 4.68 3.43 -57.92
N THR A 93 3.62 3.30 -58.73
CA THR A 93 3.70 2.98 -60.15
C THR A 93 4.12 4.23 -60.93
N ASP A 94 5.22 4.14 -61.67
CA ASP A 94 5.51 4.94 -62.86
C ASP A 94 5.85 3.98 -64.01
#